data_AF-A0A7C5AQG2-F1
#
_entry.id   AF-A0A7C5AQG2-F1
#
_cell.length_a   1.000
_cell.length_b   1.000
_cell.length_c   1.000
_cell.angle_alpha   90.00
_cell.angle_beta   90.00
_cell.angle_gamma   90.00
#
_symmetry.space_group_name_H-M   'P 1'
#
loop_
_entity.id
_entity.type
_entity.pdbx_description
1 polymer ?
#
loop_
_entity_poly.entity_id
_entity_poly.type
_entity_poly.pdbx_seq_one_letter_code
_entity_poly.pdbx_strand_id
1 'polypeptide(L)'
;MTLPILVAAGWAALIGAAGSFAYFAAMYFGFIQNDLILERICPSSPRVKAGWRIARVFWFVSLGAMVAFVFQLPQGSNLAYIQAFIVGATWPTIVAQTLAGRQGEAPREILGNVGALLNTPVQ
;
A
#
# COMPACT_ATOMS: atom_id res chain seq x y z
N MET A 1 -11.61 -10.25 -25.89
CA MET A 1 -10.26 -10.18 -25.28
C MET A 1 -10.24 -9.56 -23.87
N THR A 2 -11.31 -8.94 -23.36
CA THR A 2 -11.33 -8.24 -22.06
C THR A 2 -11.68 -9.12 -20.85
N LEU A 3 -12.39 -10.24 -21.06
CA LEU A 3 -12.80 -11.17 -20.00
C LEU A 3 -11.63 -11.73 -19.15
N PRO A 4 -10.51 -12.23 -19.73
CA PRO A 4 -9.42 -12.79 -18.93
C PRO A 4 -8.70 -11.72 -18.11
N ILE A 5 -8.65 -10.47 -18.59
CA ILE A 5 -8.02 -9.34 -17.89
C ILE A 5 -8.86 -8.98 -16.66
N LEU A 6 -10.19 -8.92 -16.79
CA LEU A 6 -11.08 -8.63 -15.67
C LEU A 6 -11.05 -9.73 -14.60
N VAL A 7 -10.95 -11.01 -15.01
CA VAL A 7 -10.81 -12.12 -14.06
C VAL A 7 -9.48 -12.03 -13.32
N ALA A 8 -8.37 -11.78 -14.01
CA ALA A 8 -7.06 -11.57 -13.38
C ALA A 8 -7.09 -10.37 -12.43
N ALA A 9 -7.68 -9.24 -12.85
CA ALA A 9 -7.84 -8.06 -12.01
C ALA A 9 -8.72 -8.33 -10.78
N GLY A 10 -9.79 -9.12 -10.92
CA GLY A 10 -10.62 -9.56 -9.80
C GLY A 10 -9.83 -10.38 -8.77
N TRP A 11 -9.01 -11.32 -9.23
CA TRP A 11 -8.11 -12.06 -8.34
C TRP A 11 -7.07 -11.16 -7.67
N ALA A 12 -6.47 -10.23 -8.41
CA ALA A 12 -5.54 -9.25 -7.85
C ALA A 12 -6.22 -8.37 -6.78
N ALA A 13 -7.50 -8.01 -6.96
CA ALA A 13 -8.25 -7.27 -5.96
C ALA A 13 -8.40 -8.06 -4.66
N LEU A 14 -8.75 -9.36 -4.74
CA LEU A 14 -8.85 -10.23 -3.57
C LEU A 14 -7.50 -10.38 -2.85
N ILE A 15 -6.42 -10.54 -3.62
CA ILE A 15 -5.07 -10.66 -3.06
C ILE A 15 -4.61 -9.33 -2.43
N GLY A 16 -4.96 -8.19 -3.05
CA GLY A 16 -4.71 -6.87 -2.51
C GLY A 16 -5.50 -6.58 -1.23
N ALA A 17 -6.74 -7.07 -1.16
CA ALA A 17 -7.53 -7.04 0.07
C ALA A 17 -6.84 -7.83 1.19
N ALA A 18 -6.32 -9.03 0.88
CA ALA A 18 -5.56 -9.83 1.83
C ALA A 18 -4.28 -9.11 2.30
N GLY A 19 -3.55 -8.46 1.40
CA GLY A 19 -2.37 -7.64 1.75
C GLY A 19 -2.73 -6.46 2.68
N SER A 20 -3.82 -5.77 2.38
CA SER A 20 -4.32 -4.66 3.20
C SER A 20 -4.74 -5.13 4.60
N PHE A 21 -5.41 -6.28 4.66
CA PHE A 21 -5.80 -6.89 5.92
C PHE A 21 -4.59 -7.34 6.73
N ALA A 22 -3.57 -7.94 6.08
CA ALA A 22 -2.33 -8.32 6.72
C ALA A 22 -1.59 -7.10 7.31
N TYR A 23 -1.54 -5.99 6.57
CA TYR A 23 -0.97 -4.73 7.08
C TYR A 23 -1.73 -4.20 8.30
N PHE A 24 -3.08 -4.20 8.25
CA PHE A 24 -3.90 -3.83 9.40
C PHE A 24 -3.67 -4.74 10.60
N ALA A 25 -3.62 -6.06 10.39
CA ALA A 25 -3.35 -7.03 11.45
C ALA A 25 -1.96 -6.81 12.08
N ALA A 26 -0.94 -6.55 11.26
CA ALA A 26 0.41 -6.26 11.75
C ALA A 26 0.46 -4.98 12.61
N MET A 27 -0.28 -3.93 12.24
CA MET A 27 -0.43 -2.74 13.07
C MET A 27 -1.20 -3.05 14.37
N TYR A 28 -2.28 -3.82 14.28
CA TYR A 28 -3.13 -4.15 15.42
C TYR A 28 -2.39 -4.96 16.49
N PHE A 29 -1.51 -5.88 16.09
CA PHE A 29 -0.66 -6.65 17.00
C PHE A 29 0.60 -5.89 17.46
N GLY A 30 0.83 -4.66 16.97
CA GLY A 30 1.96 -3.84 17.37
C GLY A 30 3.30 -4.22 16.70
N PHE A 31 3.30 -5.02 15.63
CA PHE A 31 4.52 -5.28 14.84
C PHE A 31 4.98 -4.03 14.07
N ILE A 32 4.06 -3.13 13.75
CA ILE A 32 4.30 -1.87 13.05
C ILE A 32 3.88 -0.73 13.97
N GLN A 33 4.84 0.06 14.45
CA GLN A 33 4.58 1.26 15.26
C GLN A 33 4.06 2.38 14.36
N ASN A 34 2.73 2.44 14.19
CA ASN A 34 2.07 3.48 13.40
C ASN A 34 0.75 3.90 14.05
N ASP A 35 0.85 4.35 15.29
CA ASP A 35 -0.28 4.61 16.19
C ASP A 35 -1.26 5.63 15.61
N LEU A 36 -0.76 6.62 14.85
CA LEU A 36 -1.59 7.63 14.18
C LEU A 36 -2.50 7.03 13.11
N ILE A 37 -2.01 6.06 12.33
CA ILE A 37 -2.80 5.40 11.29
C ILE A 37 -3.80 4.45 11.93
N LEU A 38 -3.35 3.69 12.94
CA LEU A 38 -4.20 2.76 13.68
C LEU A 38 -5.34 3.49 14.39
N GLU A 39 -5.08 4.65 15.01
CA GLU A 39 -6.10 5.46 15.68
C GLU A 39 -7.11 6.06 14.68
N ARG A 40 -6.69 6.39 13.46
CA ARG A 40 -7.62 6.84 12.41
C ARG A 40 -8.52 5.71 11.90
N ILE A 41 -7.98 4.52 11.71
CA ILE A 41 -8.73 3.36 11.20
C ILE A 41 -9.63 2.79 12.32
N CYS A 42 -9.06 2.55 13.49
CA CYS A 42 -9.72 1.95 14.64
C CYS A 42 -9.51 2.83 15.89
N PRO A 43 -10.28 3.93 16.03
CA PRO A 43 -10.16 4.80 17.19
C PRO A 43 -10.51 4.04 18.47
N SER A 44 -9.58 4.04 19.43
CA SER A 44 -9.74 3.37 20.73
C SER A 44 -10.78 4.06 21.64
N SER A 45 -11.31 5.22 21.23
CA SER A 45 -12.30 5.96 22.01
C SER A 45 -13.56 5.12 22.29
N PRO A 46 -14.01 5.04 23.56
CA PRO A 46 -15.19 4.27 23.96
C PRO A 46 -16.51 4.83 23.43
N ARG A 47 -16.50 6.05 22.86
CA ARG A 47 -17.69 6.68 22.24
C ARG A 47 -17.97 6.19 20.82
N VAL A 48 -17.03 5.47 20.19
CA VAL A 48 -17.19 5.00 18.81
C VAL A 48 -17.88 3.64 18.81
N LYS A 49 -19.07 3.57 18.21
CA LYS A 49 -19.82 2.31 18.04
C LYS A 49 -18.96 1.28 17.30
N ALA A 50 -18.97 0.03 17.76
CA ALA A 50 -18.21 -1.07 17.17
C ALA A 50 -18.45 -1.23 15.66
N GLY A 51 -19.69 -1.03 15.20
CA GLY A 51 -20.03 -1.08 13.77
C GLY A 51 -19.28 -0.04 12.92
N TRP A 52 -19.00 1.14 13.47
CA TRP A 52 -18.25 2.18 12.74
C TRP A 52 -16.76 1.81 12.61
N ARG A 53 -16.20 1.11 13.60
CA ARG A 53 -14.82 0.59 13.52
C ARG A 53 -14.71 -0.46 12.42
N ILE A 54 -15.64 -1.42 12.38
CA ILE A 54 -15.67 -2.46 11.34
C ILE A 54 -15.83 -1.84 9.95
N ALA A 55 -16.73 -0.86 9.79
CA ALA A 55 -16.92 -0.16 8.53
C ALA A 55 -15.64 0.53 8.04
N ARG A 56 -14.86 1.15 8.94
CA ARG A 56 -13.57 1.77 8.58
C ARG A 56 -12.52 0.74 8.16
N VAL A 57 -12.42 -0.39 8.87
CA VAL A 57 -11.51 -1.47 8.49
C VAL A 57 -11.92 -2.06 7.14
N PHE A 58 -13.20 -2.30 6.92
CA PHE A 58 -13.72 -2.77 5.64
C PHE A 58 -13.39 -1.79 4.50
N TRP A 59 -13.57 -0.49 4.74
CA TRP A 59 -13.22 0.55 3.78
C TRP A 59 -11.72 0.57 3.48
N PHE A 60 -10.88 0.47 4.52
CA PHE A 60 -9.43 0.40 4.39
C PHE A 60 -8.99 -0.78 3.51
N VAL A 61 -9.55 -1.97 3.75
CA VAL A 61 -9.27 -3.17 2.97
C VAL A 61 -9.79 -3.04 1.53
N SER A 62 -10.99 -2.47 1.35
CA SER A 62 -11.60 -2.27 0.03
C SER A 62 -10.80 -1.30 -0.84
N LEU A 63 -10.23 -0.24 -0.25
CA LEU A 63 -9.35 0.68 -0.97
C LEU A 63 -8.09 -0.03 -1.46
N GLY A 64 -7.44 -0.83 -0.63
CA GLY A 64 -6.26 -1.57 -1.09
C GLY A 64 -6.57 -2.67 -2.11
N ALA A 65 -7.76 -3.28 -2.06
CA ALA A 65 -8.27 -4.14 -3.12
C ALA A 65 -8.41 -3.37 -4.45
N MET A 66 -8.95 -2.14 -4.39
CA MET A 66 -9.11 -1.28 -5.57
C MET A 66 -7.76 -0.84 -6.15
N VAL A 67 -6.78 -0.50 -5.29
CA VAL A 67 -5.43 -0.15 -5.74
C VAL A 67 -4.77 -1.36 -6.43
N ALA A 68 -4.84 -2.56 -5.84
CA ALA A 68 -4.31 -3.77 -6.47
C ALA A 68 -5.00 -4.09 -7.81
N PHE A 69 -6.31 -3.88 -7.90
CA PHE A 69 -7.07 -4.02 -9.15
C PHE A 69 -6.54 -3.10 -10.25
N VAL A 70 -6.37 -1.81 -9.96
CA VAL A 70 -5.88 -0.81 -10.93
C VAL A 70 -4.46 -1.14 -11.39
N PHE A 71 -3.59 -1.56 -10.47
CA PHE A 71 -2.21 -1.94 -10.79
C PHE A 71 -2.11 -3.24 -11.61
N GLN A 72 -3.13 -4.10 -11.57
CA GLN A 72 -3.21 -5.33 -12.36
C GLN A 72 -3.68 -5.09 -13.80
N LEU A 73 -4.51 -4.07 -14.06
CA LEU A 73 -5.03 -3.76 -15.41
C LEU A 73 -3.96 -3.69 -16.51
N PRO A 74 -2.82 -2.97 -16.34
CA PRO A 74 -1.80 -2.88 -17.38
C PRO A 74 -1.00 -4.18 -17.58
N GLN A 75 -1.10 -5.16 -16.67
CA GLN A 75 -0.43 -6.45 -16.81
C GLN A 75 -1.19 -7.43 -17.71
N GLY A 76 -2.37 -7.04 -18.19
CA GLY A 76 -3.20 -7.85 -19.07
C GLY A 76 -3.68 -9.12 -18.36
N SER A 77 -3.44 -10.28 -18.99
CA SER A 77 -3.87 -11.58 -18.47
C SER A 77 -2.88 -12.26 -17.51
N ASN A 78 -1.67 -11.69 -17.33
CA ASN A 78 -0.68 -12.28 -16.45
C ASN A 78 -0.88 -11.78 -15.02
N LEU A 79 -1.30 -12.68 -14.12
CA LEU A 79 -1.63 -12.34 -12.74
C LEU A 79 -0.36 -12.27 -11.88
N ALA A 80 0.02 -11.07 -11.43
CA ALA A 80 1.14 -10.91 -10.50
C ALA A 80 0.67 -10.96 -9.04
N TYR A 81 0.49 -12.17 -8.52
CA TYR A 81 0.02 -12.42 -7.15
C TYR A 81 0.82 -11.67 -6.09
N ILE A 82 2.15 -11.77 -6.14
CA ILE A 82 3.05 -11.16 -5.14
C ILE A 82 2.95 -9.64 -5.21
N GLN A 83 2.91 -9.08 -6.42
CA GLN A 83 2.78 -7.64 -6.59
C GLN A 83 1.44 -7.13 -6.08
N ALA A 84 0.33 -7.79 -6.41
CA ALA A 84 -1.00 -7.42 -5.92
C ALA A 84 -1.06 -7.43 -4.39
N PHE A 85 -0.44 -8.43 -3.76
CA PHE A 85 -0.34 -8.52 -2.30
C PHE A 85 0.47 -7.37 -1.70
N ILE A 86 1.67 -7.11 -2.23
CA ILE A 86 2.56 -6.04 -1.75
C ILE A 86 1.90 -4.67 -1.96
N VAL A 87 1.30 -4.43 -3.12
CA VAL A 87 0.57 -3.20 -3.43
C VAL A 87 -0.60 -3.03 -2.45
N GLY A 88 -1.35 -4.09 -2.17
CA GLY A 88 -2.38 -4.07 -1.13
C GLY A 88 -1.83 -3.78 0.27
N ALA A 89 -0.70 -4.34 0.66
CA ALA A 89 -0.12 -4.04 1.98
C ALA A 89 0.44 -2.61 2.08
N THR A 90 0.90 -2.05 0.97
CA THR A 90 1.64 -0.77 0.92
C THR A 90 0.83 0.40 0.34
N TRP A 91 -0.44 0.19 -0.01
CA TRP A 91 -1.30 1.24 -0.58
C TRP A 91 -1.36 2.54 0.25
N PRO A 92 -1.34 2.52 1.61
CA PRO A 92 -1.40 3.76 2.38
C PRO A 92 -0.17 4.63 2.14
N THR A 93 1.01 4.01 2.05
CA THR A 93 2.27 4.69 1.76
C THR A 93 2.28 5.24 0.34
N ILE A 94 1.80 4.45 -0.64
CA ILE A 94 1.69 4.90 -2.04
C ILE A 94 0.81 6.15 -2.12
N VAL A 95 -0.36 6.14 -1.48
CA VAL A 95 -1.28 7.29 -1.46
C VAL A 95 -0.65 8.48 -0.73
N ALA A 96 -0.03 8.26 0.43
CA ALA A 96 0.61 9.33 1.19
C ALA A 96 1.75 10.00 0.40
N GLN A 97 2.61 9.22 -0.26
CA GLN A 97 3.69 9.72 -1.11
C GLN A 97 3.17 10.47 -2.33
N THR A 98 2.10 9.97 -2.95
CA THR A 98 1.45 10.62 -4.09
C THR A 98 0.86 11.97 -3.70
N LEU A 99 0.15 12.04 -2.58
CA LEU A 99 -0.42 13.30 -2.06
C LEU A 99 0.66 14.28 -1.57
N ALA A 100 1.78 13.77 -1.06
CA ALA A 100 2.92 14.58 -0.65
C ALA A 100 3.77 15.08 -1.83
N GLY A 101 3.43 14.73 -3.08
CA GLY A 101 4.22 15.08 -4.26
C GLY A 101 5.61 14.42 -4.31
N ARG A 102 5.88 13.43 -3.45
CA ARG A 102 7.19 12.77 -3.31
C ARG A 102 7.37 11.57 -4.24
N GLN A 103 6.56 11.43 -5.29
CA GLN A 103 6.72 10.36 -6.29
C GLN A 103 8.02 10.46 -7.13
N GLY A 104 8.95 11.37 -6.81
CA GLY A 104 10.13 11.67 -7.60
C GLY A 104 11.49 11.45 -6.93
N GLU A 105 11.59 11.15 -5.64
CA GLU A 105 12.89 10.83 -4.99
C GLU A 105 13.24 9.36 -5.23
N ALA A 106 13.45 9.04 -6.50
CA ALA A 106 13.98 7.76 -6.98
C ALA A 106 15.35 8.03 -7.66
N PRO A 107 16.23 7.00 -7.82
CA PRO A 107 17.68 6.90 -7.56
C PRO A 107 18.68 8.02 -7.94
N ARG A 108 18.26 9.18 -8.42
CA ARG A 108 19.14 10.31 -8.78
C ARG A 108 19.80 10.96 -7.57
N GLU A 109 19.16 11.00 -6.41
CA GLU A 109 19.82 11.43 -5.18
C GLU A 109 20.89 10.44 -4.71
N ILE A 110 20.66 9.13 -4.90
CA ILE A 110 21.67 8.10 -4.59
C ILE A 110 22.85 8.21 -5.55
N LEU A 111 22.61 8.40 -6.85
CA LEU A 111 23.66 8.67 -7.85
C LEU A 111 24.38 10.00 -7.61
N GLY A 112 23.68 11.04 -7.18
CA GLY A 112 24.25 12.33 -6.81
C GLY A 112 25.14 12.24 -5.56
N ASN A 113 24.67 11.53 -4.53
CA ASN A 113 25.43 11.32 -3.30
C ASN A 113 26.63 10.38 -3.51
N VAL A 114 26.50 9.34 -4.34
CA VAL A 114 27.63 8.48 -4.73
C VAL A 114 28.63 9.24 -5.60
N GLY A 115 28.16 10.07 -6.54
CA GLY A 115 29.02 10.94 -7.34
C GLY A 115 29.77 11.97 -6.50
N ALA A 116 29.15 12.51 -5.45
CA ALA A 116 29.80 13.40 -4.50
C ALA A 116 30.85 12.68 -3.65
N LEU A 117 30.57 11.45 -3.18
CA LEU A 117 31.52 10.63 -2.42
C LEU A 117 32.72 10.15 -3.25
N LEU A 118 32.57 9.98 -4.56
CA LEU A 118 33.68 9.63 -5.46
C LEU A 118 34.54 10.84 -5.85
N ASN A 119 34.02 12.06 -5.70
CA ASN A 119 34.73 13.31 -6.02
C ASN A 119 35.31 14.04 -4.81
N THR A 120 35.15 13.51 -3.59
CA THR A 120 35.89 14.06 -2.44
C THR A 120 37.36 13.65 -2.57
N PRO A 121 38.29 14.60 -2.78
CA PRO A 121 39.71 14.29 -2.76
C PRO A 121 40.06 13.77 -1.36
N VAL A 122 40.65 12.57 -1.31
CA VAL A 122 41.23 12.02 -0.10
C VAL A 122 42.37 12.96 0.30
N GLN A 123 42.15 13.75 1.36
CA GLN A 123 43.21 14.50 2.03
C GLN A 123 43.99 13.58 2.96
#